data_AF-A0A8S2S593-F1
#
_entry.id   AF-A0A8S2S593-F1
#
_cell.length_a   1.000
_cell.length_b   1.000
_cell.length_c   1.000
_cell.angle_alpha   90.00
_cell.angle_beta   90.00
_cell.angle_gamma   90.00
#
_symmetry.space_group_name_H-M   'P 1'
#
loop_
_entity.id
_entity.type
_entity.pdbx_description
1 polymer ?
#
loop_
_entity_poly.entity_id
_entity_poly.type
_entity_poly.pdbx_seq_one_letter_code
_entity_poly.pdbx_strand_id
1 'polypeptide(L)' 'LYRRINALKKRNPKLKTILGVGGWNMKSYAFSVMVHDDAKRRNFIYDSINFLHKHNFDGLEVDWEYPGIRGGQPDD' A
#
# COMPACT_ATOMS: atom_id res chain seq x y z
N LEU A 1 0.51 5.66 -15.77
CA LEU A 1 0.07 6.64 -14.76
C LEU A 1 1.21 7.05 -13.81
N TYR A 2 1.79 6.13 -13.04
CA TYR A 2 2.80 6.43 -11.99
C TYR A 2 3.98 7.28 -12.44
N ARG A 3 4.59 6.97 -13.59
CA ARG A 3 5.68 7.78 -14.16
C ARG A 3 5.30 9.25 -14.34
N ARG A 4 4.07 9.55 -14.76
CA ARG A 4 3.61 10.93 -15.00
C ARG A 4 3.45 11.70 -13.69
N ILE A 5 2.88 11.07 -12.66
CA ILE A 5 2.73 11.68 -11.34
C ILE A 5 4.10 11.91 -10.69
N ASN A 6 4.95 10.89 -10.67
CA ASN A 6 6.28 11.00 -10.04
C ASN A 6 7.23 11.93 -10.83
N ALA A 7 6.98 12.17 -12.12
CA ALA A 7 7.71 13.19 -12.89
C ALA A 7 7.41 14.63 -12.44
N LEU A 8 6.31 14.89 -11.71
CA LEU A 8 6.02 16.22 -11.15
C LEU A 8 7.08 16.66 -10.14
N LYS A 9 7.80 15.71 -9.51
CA LYS A 9 8.95 15.99 -8.65
C LYS A 9 10.09 16.72 -9.39
N LYS A 10 10.16 16.65 -10.71
CA LYS A 10 11.12 17.45 -11.51
C LYS A 10 10.79 18.94 -11.49
N ARG A 11 9.51 19.31 -11.33
CA ARG A 11 9.06 20.70 -11.23
C ARG A 11 9.15 21.23 -9.81
N ASN A 12 8.84 20.38 -8.83
CA ASN A 12 8.98 20.68 -7.41
C ASN A 12 9.77 19.55 -6.72
N PRO A 13 11.09 19.69 -6.54
CA PRO A 13 11.91 18.67 -5.87
C PRO A 13 11.53 18.40 -4.40
N LYS A 14 10.75 19.28 -3.76
CA LYS A 14 10.24 19.08 -2.40
C LYS A 14 8.94 18.24 -2.37
N LEU A 15 8.30 18.02 -3.52
CA LEU A 15 7.11 17.19 -3.60
C LEU A 15 7.44 15.74 -3.23
N LYS A 16 6.62 15.14 -2.37
CA LYS A 16 6.65 13.73 -2.02
C LYS A 16 5.40 13.04 -2.55
N THR A 17 5.55 11.84 -3.10
CA THR A 17 4.43 11.06 -3.63
C THR A 17 4.30 9.75 -2.86
N ILE A 18 3.08 9.44 -2.41
CA ILE A 18 2.76 8.23 -1.66
C ILE A 18 1.85 7.36 -2.52
N LEU A 19 2.06 6.04 -2.50
CA LEU A 19 1.17 5.07 -3.12
C LEU A 19 0.16 4.56 -2.09
N GLY A 20 -1.13 4.80 -2.32
CA GLY A 20 -2.20 4.19 -1.52
C GLY A 20 -2.50 2.77 -1.99
N VAL A 21 -2.62 1.84 -1.03
CA VAL A 21 -3.06 0.45 -1.25
C VAL A 21 -4.27 0.20 -0.36
N GLY A 22 -5.37 -0.27 -0.94
CA GLY A 22 -6.61 -0.52 -0.23
C GLY A 22 -7.80 0.27 -0.78
N GLY A 23 -8.50 0.94 0.12
CA GLY A 23 -9.71 1.70 -0.14
C GLY A 23 -10.97 0.85 -0.17
N TRP A 24 -12.12 1.55 -0.08
CA TRP A 24 -13.45 0.98 0.13
C TRP A 24 -13.80 -0.26 -0.72
N ASN A 25 -13.41 -0.26 -2.00
CA ASN A 25 -13.76 -1.33 -2.94
C ASN A 25 -12.93 -2.60 -2.77
N MET A 26 -11.73 -2.50 -2.19
CA MET A 26 -10.88 -3.67 -1.93
C MET A 26 -11.43 -4.53 -0.79
N LYS A 27 -12.24 -3.93 0.10
CA LYS A 27 -12.73 -4.55 1.35
C LYS A 27 -11.56 -5.04 2.22
N SER A 28 -11.82 -5.88 3.22
CA SER A 28 -10.83 -6.26 4.24
C SER A 28 -10.19 -7.63 4.05
N TYR A 29 -10.77 -8.53 3.25
CA TYR A 29 -10.34 -9.93 3.18
C TYR A 29 -8.86 -10.09 2.80
N ALA A 30 -8.38 -9.36 1.79
CA ALA A 30 -6.99 -9.47 1.35
C ALA A 30 -5.99 -8.99 2.42
N PHE A 31 -6.33 -7.92 3.15
CA PHE A 31 -5.52 -7.42 4.26
C PHE A 31 -5.52 -8.41 5.42
N SER A 32 -6.70 -8.90 5.84
CA SER A 32 -6.84 -9.91 6.89
C SER A 32 -5.97 -11.15 6.63
N VAL A 33 -6.07 -11.73 5.42
CA VAL A 33 -5.23 -12.87 5.03
C VAL A 33 -3.74 -12.55 5.06
N MET A 34 -3.35 -11.34 4.64
CA MET A 34 -1.97 -10.90 4.65
C MET A 34 -1.43 -10.73 6.07
N VAL A 35 -2.20 -10.15 6.99
CA VAL A 35 -1.73 -9.85 8.35
C VAL A 35 -1.71 -11.06 9.27
N HIS A 36 -2.51 -12.11 9.03
CA HIS A 36 -2.50 -13.32 9.87
C HIS A 36 -1.35 -14.30 9.57
N ASP A 37 -0.58 -14.08 8.50
CA ASP A 37 0.53 -14.96 8.12
C ASP A 37 1.84 -14.17 8.06
N ASP A 38 2.80 -14.59 8.88
CA ASP A 38 4.09 -13.94 9.02
C ASP A 38 4.92 -13.93 7.73
N ALA A 39 4.85 -14.99 6.91
CA ALA A 39 5.49 -15.02 5.61
C ALA A 39 4.79 -14.07 4.62
N LYS A 40 3.45 -13.99 4.66
CA LYS A 40 2.70 -13.04 3.81
C LYS A 40 2.97 -11.59 4.18
N ARG A 41 3.04 -11.25 5.48
CA ARG A 41 3.46 -9.92 5.94
C ARG A 41 4.85 -9.56 5.43
N ARG A 42 5.83 -10.46 5.56
CA ARG A 42 7.19 -10.23 5.05
C ARG A 42 7.21 -10.00 3.54
N ASN A 43 6.49 -10.82 2.78
CA ASN A 43 6.40 -10.67 1.33
C ASN A 43 5.75 -9.32 0.95
N PHE A 44 4.64 -8.94 1.61
CA PHE A 44 4.00 -7.65 1.38
C PHE A 44 4.95 -6.47 1.63
N ILE A 45 5.72 -6.50 2.72
CA ILE A 45 6.71 -5.46 3.04
C ILE A 45 7.80 -5.40 1.96
N TYR A 46 8.41 -6.54 1.63
CA TYR A 46 9.49 -6.63 0.66
C TYR A 46 9.05 -6.18 -0.74
N ASP A 47 7.92 -6.69 -1.22
CA ASP A 47 7.38 -6.36 -2.53
C ASP A 47 6.94 -4.90 -2.60
N SER A 48 6.36 -4.35 -1.54
CA SER A 48 6.00 -2.94 -1.46
C SER A 48 7.23 -2.05 -1.60
N ILE A 49 8.30 -2.30 -0.83
CA ILE A 49 9.55 -1.53 -0.91
C ILE A 49 10.10 -1.56 -2.35
N ASN A 50 10.19 -2.75 -2.95
CA ASN A 50 10.67 -2.91 -4.32
C ASN A 50 9.80 -2.17 -5.34
N PHE A 51 8.48 -2.24 -5.17
CA PHE A 51 7.54 -1.56 -6.06
C PHE A 51 7.66 -0.03 -5.97
N LEU A 52 7.76 0.52 -4.76
CA LEU A 52 7.92 1.96 -4.53
C LEU A 52 9.22 2.47 -5.16
N HIS A 53 10.35 1.77 -4.94
CA HIS A 53 11.63 2.12 -5.55
C HIS A 53 11.57 2.05 -7.08
N LYS A 54 11.03 0.96 -7.64
CA LYS A 54 10.88 0.76 -9.08
C LYS A 54 10.09 1.88 -9.75
N HIS A 55 9.09 2.41 -9.04
CA HIS A 55 8.20 3.44 -9.58
C HIS A 55 8.48 4.85 -9.08
N ASN A 56 9.52 5.05 -8.26
CA ASN A 56 9.93 6.34 -7.69
C ASN A 56 8.86 7.00 -6.80
N PHE A 57 8.22 6.23 -5.93
CA PHE A 57 7.40 6.74 -4.83
C PHE A 57 8.25 6.98 -3.57
N ASP A 58 7.83 7.93 -2.74
CA ASP A 58 8.50 8.30 -1.49
C ASP A 58 7.88 7.62 -0.26
N GLY A 59 6.75 6.94 -0.39
CA GLY A 59 6.09 6.25 0.72
C GLY A 59 4.91 5.37 0.30
N LEU A 60 4.41 4.62 1.27
CA LEU A 60 3.23 3.77 1.18
C LEU A 60 2.17 4.28 2.15
N GLU A 61 0.92 4.28 1.71
CA GLU A 61 -0.26 4.48 2.56
C GLU A 61 -1.08 3.19 2.51
N VAL A 62 -1.34 2.62 3.68
CA VAL A 62 -2.20 1.44 3.83
C VAL A 62 -3.57 1.92 4.23
N ASP A 63 -4.50 1.87 3.29
CA ASP A 63 -5.87 2.31 3.45
C ASP A 63 -6.79 1.10 3.66
N TRP A 64 -6.66 0.47 4.84
CA TRP A 64 -7.49 -0.68 5.21
C TRP A 64 -8.80 -0.21 5.83
N GLU A 65 -9.91 -0.44 5.11
CA GLU A 65 -11.25 0.00 5.53
C GLU A 65 -12.26 -1.14 5.76
N TYR A 66 -12.34 -1.72 6.97
CA TYR A 66 -11.49 -1.54 8.15
C TYR A 66 -11.13 -2.93 8.73
N PRO A 67 -10.05 -3.06 9.53
CA PRO A 67 -9.77 -4.29 10.28
C PRO A 67 -11.00 -4.77 11.06
N GLY A 68 -11.20 -6.09 11.16
CA GLY A 68 -12.32 -6.65 11.93
C GLY A 68 -13.66 -6.73 11.22
N ILE A 69 -13.83 -6.05 10.07
CA ILE A 69 -15.12 -5.98 9.37
C ILE A 69 -14.97 -6.19 7.87
N ARG A 70 -16.10 -6.31 7.15
CA ARG A 70 -16.15 -6.37 5.68
C ARG A 70 -15.28 -7.49 5.07
N GLY A 71 -15.31 -8.66 5.71
CA GLY A 71 -14.53 -9.84 5.30
C GLY A 71 -13.19 -9.99 6.04
N GLY A 72 -12.89 -9.12 6.99
CA GLY A 72 -11.83 -9.29 7.98
C GLY A 72 -12.25 -10.15 9.18
N GLN A 73 -11.27 -10.63 9.95
CA GLN A 73 -11.46 -11.37 11.20
C GLN A 73 -11.45 -10.42 12.40
N PRO A 74 -12.22 -10.69 13.48
CA PRO A 74 -12.32 -9.76 14.63
C PRO A 74 -11.00 -9.38 15.31
N ASP A 75 -9.96 -10.19 15.15
CA ASP A 75 -8.62 -10.04 15.72
C ASP A 75 -7.56 -9.51 14.73
N ASP A 76 -8.01 -9.06 13.54
CA ASP A 76 -7.21 -8.32 12.55
C ASP A 76 -6.49 -7.08 13.10
#